data_AF-A0A5N9DLM4-F1
#
_entry.id   AF-A0A5N9DLM4-F1
#
_cell.length_a   1.000
_cell.length_b   1.000
_cell.length_c   1.000
_cell.angle_alpha   90.00
_cell.angle_beta   90.00
_cell.angle_gamma   90.00
#
_symmetry.space_group_name_H-M   'P 1'
#
loop_
_entity.id
_entity.type
_entity.pdbx_description
1 polymer ?
#
loop_
_entity_poly.entity_id
_entity_poly.type
_entity_poly.pdbx_seq_one_letter_code
_entity_poly.pdbx_strand_id
1 'polypeptide(L)'
;MTVSRKRALEYGYKLLGHPRSHLRVELNQDRSGVSVTHKGRVITRVFLNQSGMNAAVAISEAMGVALPALGSSNSGLVSTGLLYRVLALSQLDFRNPAAYELASQLVDEAISMQRGGGKTSGV
;
A
#
# COMPACT_ATOMS: atom_id res chain seq x y z
N MET A 1 3.21 13.14 10.81
CA MET A 1 2.31 14.04 10.04
C MET A 1 0.86 13.65 10.34
N THR A 2 0.04 14.57 10.83
CA THR A 2 -1.37 14.28 11.16
C THR A 2 -2.25 14.79 10.01
N VAL A 3 -2.60 13.90 9.08
CA VAL A 3 -3.61 14.15 8.05
C VAL A 3 -4.82 13.27 8.33
N SER A 4 -6.03 13.76 8.06
CA SER A 4 -7.22 12.92 8.21
C SER A 4 -7.22 11.79 7.18
N ARG A 5 -7.76 10.62 7.57
CA ARG A 5 -7.91 9.46 6.68
C ARG A 5 -8.62 9.84 5.37
N LYS A 6 -9.69 10.63 5.45
CA LYS A 6 -10.45 11.13 4.29
C LYS A 6 -9.55 11.85 3.28
N ARG A 7 -8.77 12.84 3.74
CA ARG A 7 -7.87 13.62 2.86
C ARG A 7 -6.74 12.78 2.27
N ALA A 8 -6.22 11.80 3.03
CA ALA A 8 -5.21 10.87 2.52
C ALA A 8 -5.78 10.01 1.38
N LEU A 9 -6.96 9.42 1.59
CA LEU A 9 -7.64 8.61 0.58
C LEU A 9 -8.02 9.42 -0.66
N GLU A 10 -8.54 10.64 -0.50
CA GLU A 10 -8.81 11.55 -1.63
C GLU A 10 -7.55 11.76 -2.49
N TYR A 11 -6.39 11.96 -1.86
CA TYR A 11 -5.13 12.05 -2.57
C TYR A 11 -4.75 10.73 -3.26
N GLY A 12 -4.91 9.60 -2.58
CA GLY A 12 -4.73 8.27 -3.17
C GLY A 12 -5.56 8.05 -4.43
N TYR A 13 -6.86 8.31 -4.36
CA TYR A 13 -7.77 8.19 -5.51
C TYR A 13 -7.47 9.19 -6.63
N LYS A 14 -6.98 10.39 -6.31
CA LYS A 14 -6.49 11.33 -7.34
C LYS A 14 -5.32 10.77 -8.13
N LEU A 15 -4.41 10.03 -7.49
CA LEU A 15 -3.30 9.34 -8.17
C LEU A 15 -3.83 8.23 -9.07
N LEU A 16 -4.84 7.48 -8.62
CA LEU A 16 -5.49 6.44 -9.42
C LEU A 16 -6.19 6.98 -10.66
N GLY A 17 -6.74 8.20 -10.60
CA GLY A 17 -7.36 8.87 -11.75
C GLY A 17 -6.39 9.17 -12.91
N HIS A 18 -5.09 8.99 -12.71
CA HIS A 18 -4.06 9.13 -13.74
C HIS A 18 -3.19 7.86 -13.78
N PRO A 19 -3.63 6.80 -14.47
CA PRO A 19 -2.95 5.52 -14.48
C PRO A 19 -1.47 5.61 -14.88
N ARG A 20 -0.60 4.92 -14.13
CA ARG A 20 0.86 4.88 -14.37
C ARG A 20 1.40 3.49 -14.09
N SER A 21 2.36 3.05 -14.91
CA SER A 21 3.11 1.81 -14.68
C SER A 21 4.07 1.91 -13.50
N HIS A 22 4.61 3.10 -13.23
CA HIS A 22 5.58 3.34 -12.16
C HIS A 22 5.23 4.63 -11.39
N LEU A 23 4.93 4.46 -10.11
CA LEU A 23 4.76 5.52 -9.13
C LEU A 23 5.73 5.24 -7.98
N ARG A 24 6.63 6.19 -7.69
CA ARG A 24 7.50 6.10 -6.53
C ARG A 24 6.69 6.34 -5.27
N VAL A 25 6.68 5.38 -4.36
CA VAL A 25 6.01 5.47 -3.06
C VAL A 25 6.97 5.09 -1.95
N GLU A 26 6.67 5.52 -0.74
CA GLU A 26 7.45 5.23 0.45
C GLU A 26 6.57 4.63 1.54
N LEU A 27 7.02 3.52 2.11
CA LEU A 27 6.49 2.95 3.32
C LEU A 27 7.26 3.55 4.50
N ASN A 28 6.55 4.15 5.44
CA ASN A 28 7.11 4.93 6.55
C ASN A 28 6.55 4.41 7.87
N GLN A 29 7.39 4.07 8.84
CA GLN A 29 6.94 3.64 10.17
C GLN A 29 7.32 4.66 11.24
N ASP A 30 6.32 5.10 12.01
CA ASP A 30 6.50 5.96 13.18
C ASP A 30 5.79 5.36 14.40
N ARG A 31 5.84 6.05 15.55
CA ARG A 31 5.26 5.57 16.82
C ARG A 31 3.74 5.38 16.79
N SER A 32 3.05 5.93 15.81
CA SER A 32 1.58 5.82 15.65
C SER A 32 1.15 4.82 14.57
N GLY A 33 2.08 4.26 13.79
CA GLY A 33 1.80 3.20 12.82
C GLY A 33 2.59 3.33 11.53
N VAL A 34 2.05 2.76 10.46
CA VAL A 34 2.70 2.69 9.15
C VAL A 34 1.90 3.48 8.12
N SER A 35 2.59 4.25 7.29
CA SER A 35 1.98 5.07 6.25
C SER A 35 2.62 4.84 4.89
N VAL A 36 1.80 4.91 3.86
CA VAL A 36 2.24 4.95 2.46
C VAL A 36 2.19 6.39 2.02
N THR A 37 3.29 6.91 1.46
CA THR A 37 3.37 8.29 0.98
C THR A 37 3.84 8.35 -0.47
N HIS A 38 3.48 9.44 -1.14
CA HIS A 38 3.98 9.80 -2.47
C HIS A 38 4.31 11.29 -2.46
N LYS A 39 5.58 11.63 -2.72
CA LYS A 39 6.09 13.02 -2.67
C LYS A 39 5.80 13.70 -1.32
N GLY A 40 6.06 12.98 -0.22
CA GLY A 40 5.82 13.46 1.15
C GLY A 40 4.35 13.60 1.55
N ARG A 41 3.40 13.25 0.67
CA ARG A 41 1.95 13.30 0.95
C ARG A 41 1.45 11.90 1.28
N VAL A 42 0.80 11.75 2.42
CA VAL A 42 0.21 10.48 2.86
C VAL A 42 -0.93 10.09 1.92
N ILE A 43 -0.86 8.86 1.42
CA ILE A 43 -1.90 8.19 0.63
C ILE A 43 -2.82 7.40 1.54
N THR A 44 -2.24 6.62 2.45
CA THR A 44 -2.98 5.85 3.45
C THR A 44 -2.13 5.62 4.69
N ARG A 45 -2.78 5.29 5.80
CA ARG A 45 -2.14 5.00 7.08
C ARG A 45 -2.90 3.89 7.82
N VAL A 46 -2.15 2.99 8.43
CA VAL A 46 -2.63 1.97 9.36
C VAL A 46 -2.00 2.20 10.73
N PHE A 47 -2.75 1.94 11.80
CA PHE A 47 -2.33 2.28 13.16
C PHE A 47 -1.49 1.19 13.81
N LEU A 48 -0.68 1.57 14.80
CA LEU A 48 0.11 0.63 15.61
C LEU A 48 -0.80 -0.14 16.60
N ASN A 49 -1.61 -1.04 16.06
CA ASN A 49 -2.41 -2.03 16.78
C ASN A 49 -2.42 -3.35 15.97
N GLN A 50 -2.92 -4.44 16.53
CA GLN A 50 -2.85 -5.77 15.89
C GLN A 50 -3.41 -5.75 14.45
N SER A 51 -4.60 -5.19 14.27
CA SER A 51 -5.24 -5.14 12.95
C SER A 51 -4.45 -4.27 11.96
N GLY A 52 -3.97 -3.11 12.42
CA GLY A 52 -3.22 -2.20 11.58
C GLY A 52 -1.84 -2.72 11.20
N MET A 53 -1.19 -3.49 12.08
CA MET A 53 0.09 -4.13 11.77
C MET A 53 -0.07 -5.30 10.81
N ASN A 54 -1.15 -6.09 10.90
CA ASN A 54 -1.46 -7.10 9.89
C ASN A 54 -1.70 -6.47 8.51
N ALA A 55 -2.42 -5.34 8.46
CA ALA A 55 -2.56 -4.56 7.24
C ALA A 55 -1.21 -4.02 6.73
N ALA A 56 -0.33 -3.56 7.63
CA ALA A 56 1.00 -3.07 7.27
C ALA A 56 1.88 -4.16 6.64
N VAL A 57 1.81 -5.39 7.17
CA VAL A 57 2.53 -6.55 6.61
C VAL A 57 1.99 -6.88 5.21
N ALA A 58 0.67 -6.99 5.04
CA ALA A 58 0.07 -7.24 3.73
C ALA A 58 0.40 -6.14 2.71
N ILE A 59 0.44 -4.87 3.13
CA ILE A 59 0.86 -3.74 2.29
C ILE A 59 2.34 -3.86 1.90
N SER A 60 3.22 -4.17 2.85
CA SER A 60 4.64 -4.40 2.63
C SER A 60 4.86 -5.50 1.58
N GLU A 61 4.17 -6.63 1.73
CA GLU A 61 4.21 -7.75 0.80
C GLU A 61 3.68 -7.38 -0.58
N ALA A 62 2.48 -6.77 -0.65
CA ALA A 62 1.88 -6.32 -1.91
C ALA A 62 2.78 -5.33 -2.67
N MET A 63 3.50 -4.47 -1.96
CA MET A 63 4.42 -3.50 -2.56
C MET A 63 5.78 -4.10 -2.92
N GLY A 64 6.12 -5.29 -2.43
CA GLY A 64 7.48 -5.83 -2.52
C GLY A 64 8.53 -4.92 -1.83
N VAL A 65 8.10 -4.17 -0.82
CA VAL A 65 8.94 -3.22 -0.07
C VAL A 65 8.94 -3.67 1.38
N ALA A 66 10.11 -3.98 1.93
CA ALA A 66 10.22 -4.43 3.31
C ALA A 66 9.61 -3.40 4.29
N LEU A 67 8.93 -3.91 5.32
CA LEU A 67 8.41 -3.09 6.41
C LEU A 67 9.58 -2.35 7.09
N PRO A 68 9.58 -1.00 7.11
CA PRO A 68 10.68 -0.23 7.68
C PRO A 68 10.74 -0.39 9.20
N ALA A 69 11.95 -0.22 9.76
CA ALA A 69 12.12 -0.09 11.20
C ALA A 69 11.44 1.19 11.74
N LEU A 70 11.24 1.25 13.06
CA LEU A 70 10.67 2.43 13.69
C LEU A 70 11.52 3.69 13.42
N GLY A 71 10.91 4.72 12.86
CA GLY A 71 11.56 5.98 12.53
C GLY A 71 12.26 5.99 11.16
N SER A 72 12.15 4.92 10.37
CA SER A 72 12.73 4.83 9.03
C SER A 72 11.68 4.68 7.94
N SER A 73 12.16 4.69 6.69
CA SER A 73 11.35 4.62 5.48
C SER A 73 12.02 3.76 4.43
N ASN A 74 11.24 2.95 3.72
CA ASN A 74 11.69 2.20 2.55
C ASN A 74 10.88 2.64 1.33
N SER A 75 11.53 2.75 0.17
CA SER A 75 10.89 3.22 -1.08
C SER A 75 10.76 2.10 -2.10
N GLY A 76 9.72 2.17 -2.94
CA GLY A 76 9.51 1.25 -4.06
C GLY A 76 8.79 1.90 -5.22
N LEU A 77 8.77 1.22 -6.36
CA LEU A 77 7.97 1.57 -7.53
C LEU A 77 6.73 0.67 -7.57
N VAL A 78 5.55 1.28 -7.68
CA VAL A 78 4.28 0.57 -7.77
C VAL A 78 3.47 1.09 -8.95
N SER A 79 2.72 0.21 -9.61
CA SER A 79 1.74 0.65 -10.60
C SER A 79 0.52 1.25 -9.89
N THR A 80 -0.30 2.03 -10.60
CA THR A 80 -1.59 2.50 -10.04
C THR A 80 -2.54 1.34 -9.75
N GLY A 81 -2.46 0.23 -10.50
CA GLY A 81 -3.22 -0.99 -10.22
C GLY A 81 -2.83 -1.62 -8.87
N LEU A 82 -1.53 -1.71 -8.59
CA LEU A 82 -1.00 -2.16 -7.29
C LEU A 82 -1.41 -1.20 -6.17
N LEU A 83 -1.31 0.12 -6.43
CA LEU A 83 -1.70 1.14 -5.46
C LEU A 83 -3.18 0.99 -5.05
N TYR A 84 -4.06 0.61 -5.97
CA TYR A 84 -5.45 0.32 -5.65
C TYR A 84 -5.59 -0.82 -4.63
N ARG A 85 -4.80 -1.91 -4.78
CA ARG A 85 -4.78 -3.02 -3.83
C ARG A 85 -4.26 -2.58 -2.47
N VAL A 86 -3.21 -1.76 -2.44
CA VAL A 86 -2.68 -1.15 -1.21
C VAL A 86 -3.75 -0.33 -0.47
N LEU A 87 -4.55 0.45 -1.21
CA LEU A 87 -5.66 1.20 -0.62
C LEU A 87 -6.79 0.29 -0.12
N ALA A 88 -7.03 -0.87 -0.74
CA ALA A 88 -8.00 -1.83 -0.26
C ALA A 88 -7.50 -2.50 1.04
N LEU A 89 -6.25 -2.99 1.03
CA LEU A 89 -5.59 -3.62 2.18
C LEU A 89 -5.58 -2.73 3.42
N SER A 90 -5.31 -1.43 3.26
CA SER A 90 -5.25 -0.49 4.38
C SER A 90 -6.59 -0.23 5.06
N GLN A 91 -7.69 -0.66 4.44
CA GLN A 91 -9.04 -0.43 4.94
C GLN A 91 -9.67 -1.70 5.52
N LEU A 92 -9.01 -2.86 5.38
CA LEU A 92 -9.47 -4.11 5.95
C LEU A 92 -9.43 -4.08 7.48
N ASP A 93 -10.44 -4.70 8.09
CA ASP A 93 -10.50 -4.94 9.52
C ASP A 93 -10.03 -6.35 9.82
N PHE A 94 -8.75 -6.51 10.17
CA PHE A 94 -8.12 -7.78 10.50
C PHE A 94 -8.55 -8.35 11.87
N ARG A 95 -9.52 -7.71 12.54
CA ARG A 95 -10.29 -8.35 13.62
C ARG A 95 -11.31 -9.34 13.06
N ASN A 96 -11.70 -9.20 11.80
CA ASN A 96 -12.54 -10.16 11.08
C ASN A 96 -11.66 -11.19 10.36
N PRO A 97 -11.79 -12.50 10.66
CA PRO A 97 -11.03 -13.55 9.98
C PRO A 97 -11.18 -13.56 8.45
N ALA A 98 -12.35 -13.19 7.91
CA ALA A 98 -12.56 -13.11 6.46
C ALA A 98 -11.70 -12.04 5.77
N ALA A 99 -11.19 -11.06 6.53
CA ALA A 99 -10.28 -10.06 6.00
C ALA A 99 -8.94 -10.67 5.56
N TYR A 100 -8.49 -11.77 6.16
CA TYR A 100 -7.24 -12.43 5.77
C TYR A 100 -7.35 -13.11 4.40
N GLU A 101 -8.50 -13.70 4.10
CA GLU A 101 -8.76 -14.32 2.79
C GLU A 101 -8.75 -13.26 1.69
N LEU A 102 -9.46 -12.14 1.91
CA LEU A 102 -9.46 -11.03 0.96
C LEU A 102 -8.08 -10.37 0.85
N ALA A 103 -7.35 -10.22 1.97
CA ALA A 103 -5.99 -9.70 1.95
C ALA A 103 -5.05 -10.58 1.13
N SER A 104 -5.12 -11.91 1.27
CA SER A 104 -4.32 -12.84 0.48
C SER A 104 -4.56 -12.66 -1.02
N GLN A 105 -5.83 -12.58 -1.44
CA GLN A 105 -6.18 -12.36 -2.86
C GLN A 105 -5.62 -11.03 -3.37
N LEU A 106 -5.77 -9.95 -2.60
CA LEU A 106 -5.26 -8.64 -2.97
C LEU A 106 -3.72 -8.60 -3.06
N VAL A 107 -3.03 -9.32 -2.18
CA VAL A 107 -1.57 -9.47 -2.22
C VAL A 107 -1.14 -10.27 -3.45
N ASP A 108 -1.80 -11.39 -3.75
CA ASP A 108 -1.51 -12.22 -4.93
C ASP A 108 -1.71 -11.43 -6.24
N GLU A 109 -2.81 -10.68 -6.33
CA GLU A 109 -3.06 -9.77 -7.43
C GLU A 109 -1.95 -8.73 -7.57
N ALA A 110 -1.53 -8.10 -6.46
CA ALA A 110 -0.46 -7.10 -6.46
C ALA A 110 0.88 -7.70 -6.93
N ILE A 111 1.25 -8.88 -6.43
CA ILE A 111 2.46 -9.60 -6.83
C ILE A 111 2.42 -9.96 -8.31
N SER A 112 1.27 -10.42 -8.82
CA SER A 112 1.10 -10.73 -10.25
C SER A 112 1.37 -9.50 -11.14
N MET A 113 0.96 -8.31 -10.69
CA MET A 113 1.18 -7.05 -11.41
C MET A 113 2.65 -6.62 -11.41
N GLN A 114 3.41 -6.92 -10.35
CA GLN A 114 4.85 -6.67 -10.32
C GLN A 114 5.61 -7.57 -11.31
N ARG A 115 5.18 -8.83 -11.45
CA ARG A 115 5.81 -9.81 -12.35
C ARG A 115 5.38 -9.62 -13.82
N GLY A 116 4.18 -9.11 -14.06
CA GLY A 116 3.62 -8.93 -15.40
C GLY A 116 4.24 -7.80 -16.24
N GLY A 117 4.97 -6.86 -15.63
CA GLY A 117 5.61 -5.74 -16.33
C GLY A 117 6.73 -6.11 -17.30
N GLY A 118 7.18 -7.37 -17.31
CA GLY A 118 8.23 -7.88 -18.21
C GLY A 118 7.73 -8.62 -19.46
N LYS A 119 6.42 -8.82 -19.65
CA LYS A 119 5.86 -9.54 -20.81
C LYS A 119 4.97 -8.63 -21.66
N THR A 120 5.49 -7.50 -22.09
CA THR A 120 5.06 -6.90 -23.35
C THR A 120 6.06 -7.34 -24.42
N SER A 121 5.93 -8.58 -24.89
CA SER A 121 6.33 -8.84 -26.27
C SER A 121 5.39 -7.98 -27.11
N GLY A 122 5.97 -7.04 -27.86
CA GLY A 122 5.22 -6.39 -28.92
C GLY A 122 4.67 -7.45 -29.86
N VAL A 123 3.39 -7.29 -30.19
CA VAL A 123 2.65 -7.54 -31.44
C VAL A 123 1.18 -7.64 -31.05
#